data_AF-A0A373B0Y0-F1
#
_entry.id   AF-A0A373B0Y0-F1
#
_cell.length_a   1.000
_cell.length_b   1.000
_cell.length_c   1.000
_cell.angle_alpha   90.00
_cell.angle_beta   90.00
_cell.angle_gamma   90.00
#
_symmetry.space_group_name_H-M   'P 1'
#
loop_
_entity.id
_entity.type
_entity.pdbx_description
1 polymer ?
#
loop_
_entity_poly.entity_id
_entity_poly.type
_entity_poly.pdbx_seq_one_letter_code
_entity_poly.pdbx_strand_id
1 'polypeptide(L)' 'MFDSTELFCVIDDFFLKFEATYWKFLKECHHCLRIRTAQLNISEIIFIAIWYKCSHFNNFKAFFSSLKQDK' A
#
# COMPACT_ATOMS: atom_id res chain seq x y z
N MET A 1 17.14 3.99 12.59
CA MET A 1 15.83 4.65 12.44
C MET A 1 15.42 4.43 11.00
N PHE A 2 14.33 3.70 10.77
CA PHE A 2 13.88 3.41 9.41
C PHE A 2 13.18 4.67 8.89
N ASP A 3 13.69 5.30 7.84
CA ASP A 3 13.06 6.50 7.26
C ASP A 3 11.84 6.06 6.44
N SER A 4 10.66 6.27 7.00
CA SER A 4 9.38 5.97 6.36
C SER A 4 9.19 6.75 5.06
N THR A 5 9.80 7.94 4.94
CA THR A 5 9.73 8.78 3.75
C THR A 5 10.51 8.14 2.62
N GLU A 6 11.75 7.72 2.89
CA GLU A 6 12.60 7.05 1.91
C GLU A 6 11.96 5.74 1.44
N LEU A 7 11.41 4.92 2.35
CA LEU A 7 10.69 3.71 1.97
C LEU A 7 9.49 4.01 1.06
N PHE A 8 8.69 5.03 1.40
CA PHE A 8 7.54 5.42 0.60
C PHE A 8 7.97 5.79 -0.83
N CYS A 9 9.00 6.63 -0.97
CA CYS A 9 9.54 7.03 -2.28
C CYS A 9 10.01 5.82 -3.10
N VAL A 10 10.73 4.87 -2.49
CA VAL A 10 11.20 3.66 -3.19
C VAL A 10 10.04 2.79 -3.68
N ILE A 11 8.99 2.63 -2.85
CA ILE A 11 7.81 1.85 -3.22
C ILE A 11 7.03 2.54 -4.33
N ASP A 12 6.87 3.86 -4.26
CA ASP A 12 6.16 4.64 -5.28
C ASP A 12 6.88 4.60 -6.63
N ASP A 13 8.20 4.81 -6.65
CA ASP A 13 9.03 4.70 -7.85
C ASP A 13 8.98 3.31 -8.49
N PHE A 14 8.96 2.25 -7.66
CA PHE A 14 8.78 0.88 -8.15
C PHE A 14 7.39 0.73 -8.79
N PHE A 15 6.35 1.24 -8.14
CA PHE A 15 4.98 1.14 -8.66
C PHE A 15 4.80 1.88 -9.97
N LEU A 16 5.31 3.10 -10.08
CA LEU A 16 5.23 3.89 -11.32
C LEU A 16 5.84 3.14 -12.52
N LYS A 17 6.90 2.36 -12.28
CA LYS A 17 7.52 1.52 -13.32
C LYS A 17 6.75 0.23 -13.62
N PHE A 18 6.05 -0.33 -12.62
CA PHE A 18 5.41 -1.64 -12.71
C PHE A 18 3.89 -1.58 -12.98
N GLU A 19 3.26 -0.44 -12.76
CA GLU A 19 1.80 -0.25 -12.75
C GLU A 19 1.14 -0.71 -14.06
N ALA A 20 1.70 -0.32 -15.21
CA ALA A 20 1.16 -0.69 -16.52
C ALA A 20 1.15 -2.23 -16.72
N THR A 21 2.20 -2.91 -16.27
CA THR A 21 2.33 -4.37 -16.31
C THR A 21 1.30 -5.03 -15.40
N TYR A 22 1.12 -4.49 -14.20
CA TYR A 22 0.13 -4.98 -13.23
C TYR A 22 -1.31 -4.86 -13.76
N TRP A 23 -1.67 -3.71 -14.34
CA TRP A 23 -3.01 -3.53 -14.93
C TRP A 23 -3.25 -4.46 -16.12
N LYS A 24 -2.23 -4.73 -16.94
CA LYS A 24 -2.32 -5.69 -18.04
C LYS A 24 -2.62 -7.10 -17.52
N PHE A 25 -1.87 -7.55 -16.51
CA PHE A 25 -2.10 -8.83 -15.85
C PHE A 25 -3.52 -8.95 -15.27
N LEU A 26 -4.01 -7.92 -14.57
CA LEU A 26 -5.36 -7.93 -14.00
C LEU A 26 -6.47 -8.02 -15.05
N LYS A 27 -6.31 -7.36 -16.20
CA LYS A 27 -7.24 -7.43 -17.33
C LYS A 27 -7.27 -8.84 -17.94
N GLU A 28 -6.11 -9.46 -18.08
CA GLU A 28 -5.98 -10.83 -18.60
C GLU A 28 -6.56 -11.88 -17.63
N CYS A 29 -6.54 -11.62 -16.32
CA CYS A 29 -7.11 -12.53 -15.31
C CYS A 29 -8.65 -12.44 -15.12
N HIS A 30 -9.39 -11.73 -15.99
CA HIS A 30 -10.85 -11.55 -15.92
C HIS A 30 -11.40 -11.04 -14.57
N HIS A 31 -10.57 -10.53 -13.67
CA HIS A 31 -10.97 -9.92 -12.41
C HIS A 31 -11.16 -8.41 -12.58
N CYS A 32 -12.23 -8.00 -13.26
CA CYS A 32 -12.68 -6.61 -13.21
C CYS A 32 -13.53 -6.40 -11.95
N LEU A 33 -12.98 -5.68 -10.96
CA LEU A 33 -13.69 -5.31 -9.73
C LEU A 33 -14.00 -3.81 -9.68
N ARG A 34 -15.15 -3.54 -9.05
CA ARG A 34 -15.87 -2.27 -8.89
C ARG A 34 -14.96 -1.09 -8.45
N ILE A 35 -15.02 0.02 -9.18
CA ILE A 35 -14.27 1.24 -8.87
C ILE A 35 -14.96 1.99 -7.71
N ARG A 36 -14.23 2.28 -6.63
CA ARG A 36 -14.66 3.16 -5.54
C ARG A 36 -13.96 4.52 -5.68
N THR A 37 -14.62 5.59 -5.27
CA THR A 37 -14.17 6.99 -5.43
C THR A 37 -12.99 7.39 -4.54
N ALA A 38 -12.70 6.63 -3.49
CA ALA A 38 -11.47 6.76 -2.70
C ALA A 38 -10.75 5.41 -2.73
N GLN A 39 -9.70 5.30 -3.53
CA GLN A 39 -8.83 4.15 -3.57
C GLN A 39 -7.45 4.63 -3.16
N LEU A 40 -6.91 4.02 -2.09
CA LEU A 40 -5.48 4.08 -1.85
C LEU A 40 -4.80 3.52 -3.10
N ASN A 41 -3.80 4.22 -3.60
CA ASN A 41 -2.97 3.71 -4.67
C ASN A 41 -2.24 2.45 -4.18
N ILE A 42 -1.72 1.65 -5.10
CA ILE A 42 -1.16 0.36 -4.72
C ILE A 42 0.16 0.55 -3.93
N SER A 43 0.91 1.62 -4.18
CA SER A 43 2.10 1.97 -3.39
C SER A 43 1.76 2.25 -1.93
N GLU A 44 0.69 2.98 -1.65
CA GLU A 44 0.14 3.24 -0.31
C GLU A 44 -0.30 1.94 0.37
N ILE A 45 -0.96 1.04 -0.37
CA ILE A 45 -1.38 -0.27 0.16
C ILE A 45 -0.16 -1.10 0.57
N ILE A 46 0.85 -1.20 -0.29
CA ILE A 46 2.07 -1.96 0.00
C ILE A 46 2.85 -1.32 1.14
N PHE A 47 2.97 0.00 1.15
CA PHE A 47 3.62 0.73 2.23
C PHE A 47 2.94 0.46 3.58
N ILE A 48 1.61 0.56 3.66
CA ILE A 48 0.84 0.23 4.87
C ILE A 48 1.06 -1.24 5.29
N ALA A 49 1.11 -2.17 4.33
CA ALA A 49 1.31 -3.59 4.62
C ALA A 49 2.71 -3.89 5.16
N ILE A 50 3.76 -3.30 4.58
CA ILE A 50 5.14 -3.41 5.04
C ILE A 50 5.27 -2.77 6.42
N TRP A 51 4.73 -1.56 6.58
CA TRP A 51 4.80 -0.84 7.84
C TRP A 51 4.08 -1.61 8.95
N TYR A 52 2.91 -2.19 8.69
CA TYR A 52 2.23 -3.06 9.64
C TYR A 52 3.12 -4.23 10.09
N LYS A 53 3.80 -4.90 9.15
CA LYS A 53 4.72 -6.00 9.44
C LYS A 53 5.92 -5.56 10.27
N CYS A 54 6.47 -4.38 10.00
CA CYS A 54 7.60 -3.82 10.73
C CYS A 54 7.21 -3.23 12.09
N SER A 55 5.93 -2.95 12.34
CA SER A 55 5.47 -2.28 13.56
C SER A 55 5.16 -3.22 14.73
N HIS A 56 5.37 -4.54 14.57
CA HIS A 56 5.16 -5.57 15.60
C HIS A 56 3.74 -5.62 16.21
N PHE A 57 2.74 -4.98 15.58
CA PHE A 57 1.35 -5.13 15.99
C PHE A 57 0.83 -6.51 15.58
N ASN A 58 0.16 -7.18 16.51
CA ASN A 58 -0.48 -8.46 16.24
C ASN A 58 -1.83 -8.32 15.51
N ASN A 59 -2.36 -7.11 15.44
CA ASN A 59 -3.67 -6.82 14.86
C ASN A 59 -3.64 -5.55 14.02
N PHE A 60 -4.05 -5.65 12.76
CA PHE A 60 -4.09 -4.52 11.83
C PHE A 60 -4.98 -3.38 12.33
N LYS A 61 -6.10 -3.68 12.98
CA LYS A 61 -7.01 -2.67 13.55
C LYS A 61 -6.32 -1.90 14.68
N ALA A 62 -5.49 -2.55 15.48
CA ALA A 62 -4.73 -1.89 16.54
C ALA A 62 -3.66 -0.95 15.95
N PHE A 63 -2.90 -1.43 14.96
CA PHE A 63 -1.94 -0.64 14.19
C PHE A 63 -2.60 0.59 13.53
N PHE A 64 -3.73 0.38 12.84
CA PHE A 64 -4.42 1.49 12.17
C PHE A 64 -5.03 2.49 13.16
N SER A 65 -5.41 2.02 14.35
CA SER A 65 -5.92 2.90 15.41
C SER A 65 -4.79 3.74 16.03
N SER A 66 -3.59 3.18 16.20
CA SER A 66 -2.43 3.98 16.68
C SER A 66 -2.04 5.05 15.66
N LEU A 67 -2.03 4.72 14.36
CA LEU A 67 -1.78 5.70 13.29
C LEU A 67 -2.79 6.86 13.27
N LYS A 68 -4.03 6.63 13.73
CA LYS A 68 -5.05 7.69 13.84
C LYS A 68 -4.88 8.58 15.06
N GLN A 69 -4.24 8.09 16.12
CA GLN A 69 -4.02 8.82 17.37
C GLN A 69 -2.77 9.71 17.32
N ASP A 70 -1.80 9.39 16.45
CA ASP A 70 -0.62 10.22 16.16
C ASP A 70 -0.91 11.44 15.26
N LYS A 71 -2.18 11.85 15.12
CA LYS A 71 -2.60 13.10 14.47
C LYS A 71 -3.20 14.06 15.50
#